data_AF-A0A401TLK2-F1
#
_entry.id   AF-A0A401TLK2-F1
#
_cell.length_a   1.000
_cell.length_b   1.000
_cell.length_c   1.000
_cell.angle_alpha   90.00
_cell.angle_beta   90.00
_cell.angle_gamma   90.00
#
_symmetry.space_group_name_H-M   'P 1'
#
loop_
_entity.id
_entity.type
_entity.pdbx_description
1 polymer ?
#
loop_
_entity_poly.entity_id
_entity_poly.type
_entity_poly.pdbx_seq_one_letter_code
_entity_poly.pdbx_strand_id
1 'polypeptide(L)'
;MECEHVGESAECKRVGESEEWEHVGVSVECEHVGKSAQREHVGESVVCEHFGESAECEHIGERAEWEHMGESAECEYVGESAKCEHVGESAECERVGEIVECEHVEEIVECENVEESVEHEHVGESADFEHFVEKPQCEHVGVSVECEHVGESVECENVEESVGHEHVGENVECEHVGESVECKNVEESVEHEHVGESMKCEHVGKSVESEHVGERAESEHIGENVECEHV
;
A
#
# COMPACT_ATOMS: atom_id res chain seq x y z
N MET A 1 -23.49 -9.43 -17.45
CA MET A 1 -24.84 -8.83 -17.52
C MET A 1 -24.64 -7.36 -17.25
N GLU A 2 -25.18 -6.50 -18.11
CA GLU A 2 -25.01 -5.04 -17.99
C GLU A 2 -26.22 -4.47 -17.24
N CYS A 3 -25.96 -3.80 -16.12
CA CYS A 3 -26.97 -3.15 -15.31
C CYS A 3 -26.71 -1.64 -15.27
N GLU A 4 -27.42 -0.88 -16.12
CA GLU A 4 -27.20 0.57 -16.28
C GLU A 4 -27.54 1.37 -15.00
N HIS A 5 -28.55 0.94 -14.22
CA HIS A 5 -28.94 1.62 -12.98
C HIS A 5 -29.46 0.66 -11.91
N VAL A 6 -28.75 0.60 -10.78
CA VAL A 6 -29.26 0.04 -9.52
C VAL A 6 -29.77 1.21 -8.67
N GLY A 7 -30.88 1.00 -7.95
CA GLY A 7 -31.50 2.01 -7.08
C GLY A 7 -30.62 2.37 -5.86
N GLU A 8 -31.27 2.57 -4.71
CA GLU A 8 -30.55 2.93 -3.46
C GLU A 8 -29.50 1.86 -3.10
N SER A 9 -29.80 0.56 -3.17
CA SER A 9 -28.82 -0.49 -2.87
C SER A 9 -29.00 -1.75 -3.72
N ALA A 10 -27.92 -2.52 -3.90
CA ALA A 10 -27.92 -3.87 -4.45
C ALA A 10 -27.36 -4.87 -3.43
N GLU A 11 -28.16 -5.89 -3.11
CA GLU A 11 -27.73 -7.05 -2.32
C GLU A 11 -27.76 -8.28 -3.24
N CYS A 12 -26.60 -8.89 -3.51
CA CYS A 12 -26.47 -10.03 -4.41
C CYS A 12 -25.75 -11.20 -3.74
N LYS A 13 -26.40 -12.36 -3.68
CA LYS A 13 -25.73 -13.59 -3.18
C LYS A 13 -24.72 -14.15 -4.18
N ARG A 14 -25.00 -14.02 -5.48
CA ARG A 14 -24.13 -14.48 -6.57
C ARG A 14 -24.30 -13.56 -7.77
N VAL A 15 -23.22 -12.93 -8.18
CA VAL A 15 -23.09 -12.20 -9.44
C VAL A 15 -22.49 -13.18 -10.48
N GLY A 16 -22.91 -13.07 -11.75
CA GLY A 16 -22.53 -13.99 -12.82
C GLY A 16 -21.04 -13.97 -13.18
N GLU A 17 -20.66 -14.63 -14.29
CA GLU A 17 -19.25 -14.70 -14.71
C GLU A 17 -18.61 -13.32 -14.93
N SER A 18 -19.35 -12.36 -15.49
CA SER A 18 -18.87 -10.97 -15.68
C SER A 18 -20.05 -10.00 -15.62
N GLU A 19 -19.97 -8.96 -14.79
CA GLU A 19 -20.99 -7.91 -14.69
C GLU A 19 -20.41 -6.49 -14.66
N GLU A 20 -21.13 -5.59 -15.32
CA GLU A 20 -20.76 -4.19 -15.50
C GLU A 20 -21.89 -3.33 -14.92
N TRP A 21 -21.53 -2.42 -14.01
CA TRP A 21 -22.45 -1.53 -13.30
C TRP A 21 -22.01 -0.08 -13.48
N GLU A 22 -22.83 0.73 -14.15
CA GLU A 22 -22.48 2.14 -14.38
C GLU A 22 -22.77 3.00 -13.14
N HIS A 23 -23.94 2.82 -12.50
CA HIS A 23 -24.34 3.66 -11.36
C HIS A 23 -25.09 2.89 -10.27
N VAL A 24 -24.54 2.92 -9.05
CA VAL A 24 -25.17 2.42 -7.82
C VAL A 24 -25.32 3.55 -6.81
N GLY A 25 -26.55 3.79 -6.35
CA GLY A 25 -26.91 5.01 -5.62
C GLY A 25 -26.36 5.14 -4.20
N VAL A 26 -26.30 4.04 -3.43
CA VAL A 26 -25.82 4.05 -2.03
C VAL A 26 -24.85 2.90 -1.78
N SER A 27 -25.27 1.64 -1.92
CA SER A 27 -24.36 0.52 -1.59
C SER A 27 -24.52 -0.73 -2.44
N VAL A 28 -23.42 -1.46 -2.59
CA VAL A 28 -23.34 -2.81 -3.17
C VAL A 28 -22.84 -3.77 -2.10
N GLU A 29 -23.61 -4.82 -1.81
CA GLU A 29 -23.18 -5.94 -0.98
C GLU A 29 -23.26 -7.23 -1.80
N CYS A 30 -22.13 -7.95 -1.91
CA CYS A 30 -22.02 -9.18 -2.68
C CYS A 30 -21.36 -10.32 -1.87
N GLU A 31 -22.04 -11.45 -1.71
CA GLU A 31 -21.42 -12.65 -1.08
C GLU A 31 -20.41 -13.32 -2.04
N HIS A 32 -20.77 -13.45 -3.31
CA HIS A 32 -19.89 -14.06 -4.32
C HIS A 32 -20.01 -13.34 -5.66
N VAL A 33 -18.89 -12.84 -6.16
CA VAL A 33 -18.74 -12.39 -7.54
C VAL A 33 -18.01 -13.46 -8.33
N GLY A 34 -18.41 -13.64 -9.59
CA GLY A 34 -17.82 -14.63 -10.50
C GLY A 34 -16.38 -14.26 -10.89
N LYS A 35 -16.09 -14.22 -12.18
CA LYS A 35 -14.72 -13.95 -12.64
C LYS A 35 -14.38 -12.48 -12.47
N SER A 36 -15.21 -11.61 -13.05
CA SER A 36 -14.95 -10.17 -13.03
C SER A 36 -16.18 -9.35 -12.67
N ALA A 37 -15.97 -8.20 -12.03
CA ALA A 37 -16.97 -7.13 -12.06
C ALA A 37 -16.32 -5.76 -12.14
N GLN A 38 -16.92 -4.92 -12.97
CA GLN A 38 -16.51 -3.55 -13.22
C GLN A 38 -17.60 -2.60 -12.71
N ARG A 39 -17.19 -1.57 -11.97
CA ARG A 39 -18.09 -0.58 -11.38
C ARG A 39 -17.56 0.83 -11.63
N GLU A 40 -18.32 1.65 -12.35
CA GLU A 40 -17.89 3.03 -12.63
C GLU A 40 -18.20 3.96 -11.44
N HIS A 41 -19.45 3.96 -10.92
CA HIS A 41 -19.84 4.87 -9.84
C HIS A 41 -20.66 4.19 -8.73
N VAL A 42 -20.10 4.18 -7.52
CA VAL A 42 -20.75 3.71 -6.29
C VAL A 42 -20.85 4.84 -5.28
N GLY A 43 -22.08 5.14 -4.85
CA GLY A 43 -22.38 6.32 -4.05
C GLY A 43 -21.74 6.37 -2.66
N GLU A 44 -21.84 5.29 -1.89
CA GLU A 44 -21.42 5.27 -0.47
C GLU A 44 -20.45 4.10 -0.23
N SER A 45 -20.85 2.85 -0.54
CA SER A 45 -20.00 1.69 -0.21
C SER A 45 -20.08 0.48 -1.13
N VAL A 46 -18.96 -0.23 -1.28
CA VAL A 46 -18.86 -1.57 -1.86
C VAL A 46 -18.36 -2.53 -0.79
N VAL A 47 -19.07 -3.65 -0.60
CA VAL A 47 -18.63 -4.76 0.26
C VAL A 47 -18.76 -6.06 -0.51
N CYS A 48 -17.67 -6.81 -0.62
CA CYS A 48 -17.62 -8.10 -1.29
C CYS A 48 -16.89 -9.16 -0.43
N GLU A 49 -17.56 -10.28 -0.11
CA GLU A 49 -16.90 -11.36 0.65
C GLU A 49 -15.95 -12.19 -0.23
N HIS A 50 -16.40 -12.60 -1.43
CA HIS A 50 -15.59 -13.44 -2.32
C HIS A 50 -15.65 -12.98 -3.77
N PHE A 51 -14.47 -12.85 -4.38
CA PHE A 51 -14.27 -12.46 -5.76
C PHE A 51 -13.38 -13.47 -6.48
N GLY A 52 -13.76 -13.88 -7.69
CA GLY A 52 -13.12 -15.00 -8.37
C GLY A 52 -11.79 -14.68 -9.06
N GLU A 53 -11.76 -13.70 -9.97
CA GLU A 53 -10.54 -13.30 -10.69
C GLU A 53 -10.25 -11.81 -10.40
N SER A 54 -11.04 -10.85 -10.90
CA SER A 54 -10.70 -9.41 -10.79
C SER A 54 -11.86 -8.47 -10.45
N ALA A 55 -11.65 -7.51 -9.54
CA ALA A 55 -12.59 -6.41 -9.30
C ALA A 55 -11.99 -5.07 -9.69
N GLU A 56 -12.70 -4.32 -10.54
CA GLU A 56 -12.30 -2.99 -10.98
C GLU A 56 -13.37 -1.98 -10.53
N CYS A 57 -12.97 -0.94 -9.80
CA CYS A 57 -13.86 0.14 -9.38
C CYS A 57 -13.25 1.52 -9.69
N GLU A 58 -13.95 2.35 -10.47
CA GLU A 58 -13.45 3.68 -10.81
C GLU A 58 -13.75 4.70 -9.71
N HIS A 59 -15.01 4.87 -9.29
CA HIS A 59 -15.38 5.87 -8.28
C HIS A 59 -16.23 5.29 -7.16
N ILE A 60 -15.65 5.27 -5.95
CA ILE A 60 -16.32 4.86 -4.71
C ILE A 60 -16.40 6.07 -3.78
N GLY A 61 -17.61 6.42 -3.34
CA GLY A 61 -17.85 7.64 -2.59
C GLY A 61 -17.26 7.67 -1.18
N GLU A 62 -17.41 6.60 -0.39
CA GLU A 62 -16.83 6.53 0.96
C GLU A 62 -15.91 5.31 1.10
N ARG A 63 -16.43 4.08 0.96
CA ARG A 63 -15.66 2.87 1.35
C ARG A 63 -15.73 1.69 0.39
N ALA A 64 -14.63 0.97 0.28
CA ALA A 64 -14.50 -0.27 -0.48
C ALA A 64 -13.90 -1.37 0.41
N GLU A 65 -14.59 -2.49 0.55
CA GLU A 65 -14.19 -3.59 1.43
C GLU A 65 -14.25 -4.92 0.66
N TRP A 66 -13.14 -5.67 0.64
CA TRP A 66 -13.05 -7.02 0.08
C TRP A 66 -12.39 -7.99 1.05
N GLU A 67 -13.06 -9.11 1.37
CA GLU A 67 -12.47 -10.14 2.25
C GLU A 67 -11.55 -11.08 1.45
N HIS A 68 -12.02 -11.63 0.33
CA HIS A 68 -11.24 -12.57 -0.48
C HIS A 68 -11.30 -12.25 -1.98
N MET A 69 -10.17 -11.82 -2.52
CA MET A 69 -9.92 -11.48 -3.92
C MET A 69 -9.00 -12.52 -4.56
N GLY A 70 -9.43 -13.06 -5.71
CA GLY A 70 -8.76 -14.18 -6.35
C GLY A 70 -7.45 -13.84 -7.06
N GLU A 71 -7.48 -12.91 -8.03
CA GLU A 71 -6.30 -12.45 -8.75
C GLU A 71 -6.03 -10.97 -8.43
N SER A 72 -6.91 -10.03 -8.81
CA SER A 72 -6.64 -8.59 -8.66
C SER A 72 -7.78 -7.75 -8.08
N ALA A 73 -7.42 -6.73 -7.31
CA ALA A 73 -8.30 -5.66 -6.83
C ALA A 73 -7.77 -4.29 -7.29
N GLU A 74 -8.52 -3.60 -8.14
CA GLU A 74 -8.11 -2.33 -8.75
C GLU A 74 -9.11 -1.22 -8.42
N CYS A 75 -8.63 -0.11 -7.86
CA CYS A 75 -9.43 1.06 -7.52
C CYS A 75 -8.79 2.39 -7.95
N GLU A 76 -9.50 3.15 -8.78
CA GLU A 76 -8.98 4.47 -9.22
C GLU A 76 -9.25 5.57 -8.19
N TYR A 77 -10.48 5.68 -7.68
CA TYR A 77 -10.88 6.73 -6.74
C TYR A 77 -11.72 6.17 -5.60
N VAL A 78 -11.23 6.32 -4.38
CA VAL A 78 -11.95 5.97 -3.15
C VAL A 78 -11.98 7.19 -2.24
N GLY A 79 -13.18 7.63 -1.88
CA GLY A 79 -13.35 8.89 -1.15
C GLY A 79 -12.80 8.89 0.27
N GLU A 80 -12.98 7.81 1.03
CA GLU A 80 -12.45 7.69 2.40
C GLU A 80 -11.51 6.47 2.52
N SER A 81 -12.00 5.24 2.33
CA SER A 81 -11.20 4.05 2.65
C SER A 81 -11.33 2.85 1.70
N ALA A 82 -10.20 2.19 1.42
CA ALA A 82 -10.11 0.92 0.71
C ALA A 82 -9.50 -0.15 1.62
N LYS A 83 -10.17 -1.31 1.76
CA LYS A 83 -9.73 -2.39 2.65
C LYS A 83 -9.78 -3.76 1.97
N CYS A 84 -8.68 -4.49 2.02
CA CYS A 84 -8.54 -5.83 1.44
C CYS A 84 -7.97 -6.81 2.50
N GLU A 85 -8.65 -7.89 2.84
CA GLU A 85 -8.06 -8.89 3.76
C GLU A 85 -7.14 -9.87 3.01
N HIS A 86 -7.65 -10.57 1.99
CA HIS A 86 -6.88 -11.55 1.23
C HIS A 86 -6.96 -11.28 -0.26
N VAL A 87 -5.81 -10.98 -0.88
CA VAL A 87 -5.67 -10.75 -2.31
C VAL A 87 -4.66 -11.75 -2.87
N GLY A 88 -5.01 -12.41 -3.96
CA GLY A 88 -4.11 -13.35 -4.64
C GLY A 88 -2.90 -12.64 -5.23
N GLU A 89 -3.03 -12.11 -6.44
CA GLU A 89 -1.88 -11.53 -7.17
C GLU A 89 -1.66 -10.07 -6.76
N SER A 90 -2.59 -9.14 -7.03
CA SER A 90 -2.33 -7.70 -6.88
C SER A 90 -3.46 -6.88 -6.26
N ALA A 91 -3.07 -5.86 -5.48
CA ALA A 91 -3.94 -4.79 -4.99
C ALA A 91 -3.41 -3.42 -5.46
N GLU A 92 -4.22 -2.68 -6.22
CA GLU A 92 -3.83 -1.42 -6.84
C GLU A 92 -4.83 -0.30 -6.47
N CYS A 93 -4.33 0.83 -5.96
CA CYS A 93 -5.14 1.99 -5.56
C CYS A 93 -4.51 3.31 -6.08
N GLU A 94 -5.18 4.08 -6.95
CA GLU A 94 -4.57 5.31 -7.53
C GLU A 94 -4.82 6.60 -6.73
N ARG A 95 -6.02 6.77 -6.15
CA ARG A 95 -6.39 7.96 -5.37
C ARG A 95 -7.32 7.62 -4.23
N VAL A 96 -6.80 7.68 -3.01
CA VAL A 96 -7.56 7.36 -1.81
C VAL A 96 -7.56 8.55 -0.86
N GLY A 97 -8.76 8.99 -0.49
CA GLY A 97 -8.93 10.23 0.27
C GLY A 97 -8.43 10.15 1.70
N GLU A 98 -8.50 8.98 2.36
CA GLU A 98 -7.94 8.81 3.70
C GLU A 98 -7.05 7.56 3.78
N ILE A 99 -7.62 6.35 3.71
CA ILE A 99 -6.93 5.13 4.19
C ILE A 99 -6.92 3.98 3.17
N VAL A 100 -5.78 3.32 2.99
CA VAL A 100 -5.68 1.97 2.39
C VAL A 100 -5.17 0.97 3.41
N GLU A 101 -5.85 -0.16 3.57
CA GLU A 101 -5.40 -1.27 4.42
C GLU A 101 -5.45 -2.58 3.63
N CYS A 102 -4.32 -3.29 3.52
CA CYS A 102 -4.32 -4.68 3.02
C CYS A 102 -3.62 -5.63 4.00
N GLU A 103 -4.28 -6.72 4.41
CA GLU A 103 -3.68 -7.67 5.34
C GLU A 103 -2.76 -8.66 4.63
N HIS A 104 -3.25 -9.39 3.62
CA HIS A 104 -2.49 -10.44 2.93
C HIS A 104 -2.60 -10.32 1.42
N VAL A 105 -1.46 -10.08 0.77
CA VAL A 105 -1.33 -9.99 -0.69
C VAL A 105 -0.23 -10.95 -1.14
N GLU A 106 -0.51 -11.91 -2.02
CA GLU A 106 0.48 -12.95 -2.35
C GLU A 106 1.62 -12.44 -3.24
N GLU A 107 1.40 -11.42 -4.07
CA GLU A 107 2.48 -10.83 -4.88
C GLU A 107 2.67 -9.33 -4.61
N ILE A 108 1.80 -8.44 -5.09
CA ILE A 108 2.12 -7.01 -5.24
C ILE A 108 1.05 -6.08 -4.65
N VAL A 109 1.49 -5.01 -3.98
CA VAL A 109 0.65 -3.87 -3.62
C VAL A 109 1.19 -2.59 -4.26
N GLU A 110 0.34 -1.87 -4.99
CA GLU A 110 0.67 -0.54 -5.53
C GLU A 110 -0.34 0.49 -5.03
N CYS A 111 0.14 1.57 -4.43
CA CYS A 111 -0.71 2.67 -3.98
C CYS A 111 -0.13 4.01 -4.45
N GLU A 112 -0.98 4.83 -5.07
CA GLU A 112 -0.66 6.19 -5.46
C GLU A 112 -1.62 7.19 -4.77
N ASN A 113 -1.16 8.43 -4.58
CA ASN A 113 -1.96 9.59 -4.16
C ASN A 113 -2.92 9.33 -2.97
N VAL A 114 -2.39 8.94 -1.82
CA VAL A 114 -3.18 8.77 -0.59
C VAL A 114 -2.98 9.95 0.36
N GLU A 115 -4.08 10.55 0.84
CA GLU A 115 -4.00 11.77 1.66
C GLU A 115 -3.74 11.53 3.17
N GLU A 116 -3.98 10.34 3.71
CA GLU A 116 -3.69 10.05 5.12
C GLU A 116 -2.71 8.88 5.24
N SER A 117 -3.18 7.63 5.31
CA SER A 117 -2.33 6.49 5.69
C SER A 117 -2.53 5.26 4.84
N VAL A 118 -1.47 4.46 4.76
CA VAL A 118 -1.49 3.14 4.14
C VAL A 118 -0.82 2.12 5.03
N GLU A 119 -1.49 0.99 5.27
CA GLU A 119 -1.03 -0.06 6.17
C GLU A 119 -1.08 -1.42 5.46
N HIS A 120 0.03 -2.15 5.48
CA HIS A 120 0.15 -3.48 4.90
C HIS A 120 0.83 -4.46 5.86
N GLU A 121 0.26 -5.67 6.06
CA GLU A 121 0.81 -6.64 7.02
C GLU A 121 1.60 -7.80 6.40
N HIS A 122 1.17 -8.35 5.27
CA HIS A 122 1.81 -9.51 4.64
C HIS A 122 1.78 -9.38 3.12
N VAL A 123 2.92 -8.95 2.55
CA VAL A 123 3.08 -8.79 1.11
C VAL A 123 4.12 -9.81 0.61
N GLY A 124 3.71 -10.70 -0.28
CA GLY A 124 4.54 -11.83 -0.69
C GLY A 124 5.74 -11.44 -1.55
N GLU A 125 5.61 -10.44 -2.43
CA GLU A 125 6.72 -9.90 -3.21
C GLU A 125 6.99 -8.42 -2.90
N SER A 126 6.25 -7.47 -3.47
CA SER A 126 6.61 -6.05 -3.40
C SER A 126 5.46 -5.12 -2.99
N ALA A 127 5.83 -4.02 -2.34
CA ALA A 127 4.93 -2.93 -2.00
C ALA A 127 5.50 -1.59 -2.49
N ASP A 128 4.75 -0.92 -3.36
CA ASP A 128 5.19 0.27 -4.10
C ASP A 128 4.25 1.45 -3.82
N PHE A 129 4.84 2.59 -3.41
CA PHE A 129 4.13 3.74 -2.90
C PHE A 129 4.59 5.04 -3.57
N GLU A 130 3.72 5.70 -4.33
CA GLU A 130 3.91 7.05 -4.87
C GLU A 130 2.97 8.13 -4.29
N HIS A 131 3.49 9.31 -3.96
CA HIS A 131 2.72 10.52 -3.63
C HIS A 131 1.82 10.40 -2.38
N PHE A 132 2.43 10.34 -1.20
CA PHE A 132 1.72 10.27 0.09
C PHE A 132 1.78 11.57 0.85
N VAL A 133 0.72 11.90 1.57
CA VAL A 133 0.71 13.09 2.45
C VAL A 133 1.22 12.77 3.85
N GLU A 134 0.74 11.70 4.49
CA GLU A 134 1.23 11.32 5.84
C GLU A 134 2.11 10.07 5.81
N LYS A 135 1.56 8.85 5.91
CA LYS A 135 2.38 7.66 6.28
C LYS A 135 2.04 6.33 5.59
N PRO A 136 2.97 5.73 4.81
CA PRO A 136 2.95 4.31 4.50
C PRO A 136 3.65 3.49 5.60
N GLN A 137 2.99 2.41 6.03
CA GLN A 137 3.48 1.42 6.99
C GLN A 137 3.39 0.03 6.36
N CYS A 138 4.50 -0.71 6.35
CA CYS A 138 4.57 -2.05 5.80
C CYS A 138 5.25 -3.02 6.78
N GLU A 139 4.59 -4.15 7.06
CA GLU A 139 5.14 -5.27 7.80
C GLU A 139 5.27 -6.50 6.88
N HIS A 140 6.25 -7.37 7.16
CA HIS A 140 6.47 -8.67 6.51
C HIS A 140 6.35 -8.67 4.98
N VAL A 141 7.36 -8.09 4.33
CA VAL A 141 7.44 -8.00 2.86
C VAL A 141 8.51 -8.96 2.33
N GLY A 142 8.12 -9.82 1.39
CA GLY A 142 8.96 -10.93 0.93
C GLY A 142 10.09 -10.55 -0.02
N VAL A 143 10.02 -9.40 -0.70
CA VAL A 143 11.10 -8.92 -1.57
C VAL A 143 11.42 -7.47 -1.24
N SER A 144 10.56 -6.53 -1.58
CA SER A 144 10.92 -5.12 -1.52
C SER A 144 9.80 -4.14 -1.17
N VAL A 145 10.20 -3.04 -0.54
CA VAL A 145 9.35 -1.85 -0.35
C VAL A 145 10.00 -0.66 -1.03
N GLU A 146 9.27 0.01 -1.93
CA GLU A 146 9.69 1.26 -2.55
C GLU A 146 8.68 2.37 -2.21
N CYS A 147 9.17 3.49 -1.67
CA CYS A 147 8.36 4.68 -1.35
C CYS A 147 8.97 5.93 -1.97
N GLU A 148 8.19 6.64 -2.76
CA GLU A 148 8.55 7.93 -3.34
C GLU A 148 7.55 9.02 -2.96
N HIS A 149 8.07 10.23 -2.70
CA HIS A 149 7.27 11.42 -2.45
C HIS A 149 6.30 11.30 -1.26
N VAL A 150 6.84 11.01 -0.07
CA VAL A 150 6.09 10.91 1.18
C VAL A 150 6.18 12.22 1.97
N GLY A 151 5.04 12.78 2.37
CA GLY A 151 4.96 14.08 3.03
C GLY A 151 5.38 14.06 4.51
N GLU A 152 5.09 12.99 5.24
CA GLU A 152 5.55 12.81 6.62
C GLU A 152 6.57 11.67 6.72
N SER A 153 6.17 10.49 7.18
CA SER A 153 7.11 9.43 7.60
C SER A 153 6.81 8.08 6.96
N VAL A 154 7.82 7.22 6.83
CA VAL A 154 7.68 5.85 6.34
C VAL A 154 8.20 4.87 7.39
N GLU A 155 7.44 3.81 7.63
CA GLU A 155 7.81 2.71 8.53
C GLU A 155 7.80 1.38 7.78
N CYS A 156 8.91 0.65 7.81
CA CYS A 156 9.07 -0.65 7.17
C CYS A 156 9.65 -1.68 8.14
N GLU A 157 8.93 -2.76 8.41
CA GLU A 157 9.36 -3.83 9.30
C GLU A 157 9.41 -5.19 8.59
N ASN A 158 10.46 -5.97 8.87
CA ASN A 158 10.60 -7.36 8.42
C ASN A 158 10.58 -7.51 6.88
N VAL A 159 11.49 -6.85 6.18
CA VAL A 159 11.62 -6.95 4.72
C VAL A 159 12.75 -7.91 4.36
N GLU A 160 12.48 -8.94 3.54
CA GLU A 160 13.47 -10.00 3.29
C GLU A 160 14.66 -9.56 2.43
N GLU A 161 14.46 -8.73 1.40
CA GLU A 161 15.56 -8.25 0.55
C GLU A 161 15.84 -6.76 0.76
N SER A 162 15.04 -5.85 0.19
CA SER A 162 15.44 -4.44 0.08
C SER A 162 14.37 -3.41 0.34
N VAL A 163 14.77 -2.26 0.89
CA VAL A 163 13.89 -1.11 1.10
C VAL A 163 14.49 0.14 0.44
N GLY A 164 13.68 0.86 -0.31
CA GLY A 164 14.04 2.09 -1.01
C GLY A 164 13.11 3.24 -0.65
N HIS A 165 13.69 4.37 -0.24
CA HIS A 165 12.94 5.60 0.05
C HIS A 165 13.53 6.78 -0.72
N GLU A 166 12.68 7.52 -1.42
CA GLU A 166 13.06 8.76 -2.09
C GLU A 166 12.08 9.90 -1.77
N HIS A 167 12.61 11.06 -1.39
CA HIS A 167 11.81 12.26 -1.09
C HIS A 167 10.82 12.08 0.06
N VAL A 168 11.34 11.98 1.28
CA VAL A 168 10.54 11.85 2.52
C VAL A 168 10.60 13.15 3.33
N GLY A 169 9.43 13.69 3.67
CA GLY A 169 9.27 15.01 4.29
C GLY A 169 9.60 15.08 5.78
N GLU A 170 9.56 13.96 6.49
CA GLU A 170 10.00 13.87 7.88
C GLU A 170 10.98 12.70 8.08
N ASN A 171 10.49 11.51 8.42
CA ASN A 171 11.32 10.42 8.94
C ASN A 171 11.20 9.13 8.14
N VAL A 172 12.26 8.33 8.16
CA VAL A 172 12.24 6.95 7.67
C VAL A 172 12.70 6.04 8.79
N GLU A 173 11.91 5.03 9.10
CA GLU A 173 12.24 3.98 10.06
C GLU A 173 12.21 2.62 9.35
N CYS A 174 13.32 1.88 9.42
CA CYS A 174 13.37 0.50 8.90
C CYS A 174 13.91 -0.46 9.94
N GLU A 175 13.16 -1.51 10.23
CA GLU A 175 13.56 -2.58 11.13
C GLU A 175 13.61 -3.93 10.42
N HIS A 176 14.63 -4.73 10.72
CA HIS A 176 14.77 -6.11 10.24
C HIS A 176 14.74 -6.24 8.71
N VAL A 177 15.68 -5.56 8.03
CA VAL A 177 15.84 -5.65 6.57
C VAL A 177 16.96 -6.65 6.21
N GLY A 178 16.64 -7.64 5.39
CA GLY A 178 17.53 -8.78 5.16
C GLY A 178 18.75 -8.50 4.31
N GLU A 179 18.65 -7.68 3.26
CA GLU A 179 19.80 -7.29 2.43
C GLU A 179 20.13 -5.79 2.60
N SER A 180 19.30 -4.88 2.08
CA SER A 180 19.71 -3.48 1.99
C SER A 180 18.64 -2.42 2.17
N VAL A 181 19.06 -1.27 2.72
CA VAL A 181 18.22 -0.06 2.79
C VAL A 181 18.89 1.09 2.05
N GLU A 182 18.17 1.73 1.14
CA GLU A 182 18.58 2.99 0.49
C GLU A 182 17.60 4.12 0.81
N CYS A 183 18.07 5.19 1.45
CA CYS A 183 17.27 6.38 1.74
C CYS A 183 17.88 7.61 1.06
N LYS A 184 17.10 8.30 0.23
CA LYS A 184 17.51 9.51 -0.50
C LYS A 184 16.57 10.67 -0.22
N ASN A 185 17.13 11.84 0.05
CA ASN A 185 16.37 13.10 0.23
C ASN A 185 15.34 13.01 1.37
N VAL A 186 15.81 12.87 2.61
CA VAL A 186 14.96 12.83 3.81
C VAL A 186 15.13 14.15 4.58
N GLU A 187 14.05 14.89 4.86
CA GLU A 187 14.19 16.23 5.44
C GLU A 187 14.58 16.22 6.92
N GLU A 188 14.14 15.23 7.70
CA GLU A 188 14.49 15.13 9.12
C GLU A 188 15.46 13.98 9.42
N SER A 189 14.95 12.76 9.64
CA SER A 189 15.73 11.67 10.26
C SER A 189 15.62 10.37 9.48
N VAL A 190 16.66 9.55 9.57
CA VAL A 190 16.59 8.15 9.16
C VAL A 190 17.07 7.28 10.31
N GLU A 191 16.25 6.31 10.70
CA GLU A 191 16.54 5.30 11.72
C GLU A 191 16.52 3.91 11.10
N HIS A 192 17.57 3.13 11.35
CA HIS A 192 17.62 1.74 10.91
C HIS A 192 18.01 0.82 12.06
N GLU A 193 17.27 -0.27 12.25
CA GLU A 193 17.63 -1.34 13.16
C GLU A 193 17.74 -2.67 12.39
N HIS A 194 18.83 -3.41 12.59
CA HIS A 194 19.01 -4.75 12.03
C HIS A 194 18.96 -4.83 10.49
N VAL A 195 19.92 -4.17 9.83
CA VAL A 195 20.11 -4.26 8.36
C VAL A 195 21.18 -5.29 8.02
N GLY A 196 20.84 -6.29 7.21
CA GLY A 196 21.64 -7.50 7.01
C GLY A 196 22.94 -7.30 6.22
N GLU A 197 22.92 -6.69 5.04
CA GLU A 197 24.13 -6.47 4.24
C GLU A 197 24.59 -5.01 4.25
N SER A 198 23.73 -4.08 3.83
CA SER A 198 24.17 -2.69 3.66
C SER A 198 23.09 -1.64 3.80
N MET A 199 23.46 -0.49 4.35
CA MET A 199 22.63 0.72 4.30
C MET A 199 23.33 1.84 3.52
N LYS A 200 22.53 2.66 2.85
CA LYS A 200 22.98 3.87 2.17
C LYS A 200 22.02 5.02 2.41
N CYS A 201 22.50 6.11 3.00
CA CYS A 201 21.73 7.35 3.17
C CYS A 201 22.37 8.51 2.40
N GLU A 202 21.59 9.21 1.59
CA GLU A 202 22.04 10.40 0.86
C GLU A 202 21.08 11.56 1.14
N HIS A 203 21.62 12.74 1.42
CA HIS A 203 20.85 13.97 1.60
C HIS A 203 19.80 13.89 2.72
N VAL A 204 20.26 13.66 3.95
CA VAL A 204 19.40 13.65 5.16
C VAL A 204 19.57 14.96 5.94
N GLY A 205 18.46 15.64 6.25
CA GLY A 205 18.48 17.01 6.75
C GLY A 205 18.97 17.16 8.19
N LYS A 206 18.67 16.21 9.09
CA LYS A 206 19.15 16.23 10.47
C LYS A 206 20.10 15.07 10.75
N SER A 207 19.60 13.85 10.90
CA SER A 207 20.37 12.74 11.46
C SER A 207 20.12 11.41 10.79
N VAL A 208 21.16 10.57 10.80
CA VAL A 208 21.05 9.14 10.49
C VAL A 208 21.52 8.39 11.73
N GLU A 209 20.64 7.57 12.30
CA GLU A 209 20.95 6.64 13.39
C GLU A 209 20.77 5.22 12.87
N SER A 210 21.75 4.35 13.10
CA SER A 210 21.67 2.98 12.61
C SER A 210 22.37 2.01 13.55
N GLU A 211 21.62 1.01 13.98
CA GLU A 211 22.08 -0.04 14.87
C GLU A 211 22.04 -1.39 14.15
N HIS A 212 23.03 -2.22 14.47
CA HIS A 212 23.12 -3.58 13.95
C HIS A 212 23.18 -3.72 12.42
N VAL A 213 23.98 -2.88 11.78
CA VAL A 213 24.24 -2.98 10.33
C VAL A 213 25.33 -4.02 10.05
N GLY A 214 25.11 -4.87 9.05
CA GLY A 214 26.06 -5.90 8.65
C GLY A 214 27.34 -5.38 8.01
N GLU A 215 27.49 -5.53 6.69
CA GLU A 215 28.79 -5.31 6.03
C GLU A 215 29.14 -3.84 5.80
N ARG A 216 28.16 -2.99 5.45
CA ARG A 216 28.43 -1.62 4.97
C ARG A 216 27.39 -0.63 5.47
N ALA A 217 27.86 0.52 5.96
CA ALA A 217 27.02 1.69 6.17
C ALA A 217 27.66 2.89 5.48
N GLU A 218 26.92 3.51 4.57
CA GLU A 218 27.33 4.71 3.85
C GLU A 218 26.33 5.85 4.14
N SER A 219 26.84 7.02 4.52
CA SER A 219 26.02 8.20 4.74
C SER A 219 26.70 9.42 4.15
N GLU A 220 26.04 10.06 3.19
CA GLU A 220 26.54 11.23 2.47
C GLU A 220 25.58 12.41 2.61
N HIS A 221 26.15 13.61 2.75
CA HIS A 221 25.37 14.86 2.82
C HIS A 221 24.36 14.91 3.97
N ILE A 222 24.79 14.52 5.18
CA ILE A 222 23.97 14.55 6.39
C ILE A 222 24.14 15.89 7.12
N GLY A 223 23.03 16.50 7.52
CA GLY A 223 23.01 17.87 8.03
C GLY A 223 23.69 18.06 9.39
N GLU A 224 23.35 17.22 10.37
CA GLU A 224 23.83 17.36 11.75
C GLU A 224 24.67 16.16 12.21
N ASN A 225 24.08 14.96 12.30
CA ASN A 225 24.73 13.81 12.97
C ASN A 225 24.59 12.51 12.18
N VAL A 226 25.59 11.63 12.36
CA VAL A 226 25.56 10.24 11.89
C VAL A 226 26.07 9.35 13.01
N GLU A 227 25.21 8.45 13.47
CA GLU A 227 25.54 7.40 14.45
C GLU A 227 25.33 6.05 13.77
N CYS A 228 26.38 5.25 13.62
CA CYS A 228 26.28 3.91 13.00
C CYS A 228 27.06 2.89 13.82
N GLU A 229 26.37 1.85 14.28
CA GLU A 229 26.95 0.69 14.96
C GLU A 229 26.88 -0.56 14.08
N HIS A 230 28.05 -1.11 13.73
CA HIS A 230 28.20 -2.38 13.00
C HIS A 230 28.30 -3.58 13.94
N VAL A 231 27.90 -4.77 13.47
CA VAL A 231 28.03 -6.05 14.21
C VAL A 231 29.16 -6.93 13.70
#